data_AF-A0A7T3X2Q9-F1
#
_entry.id   AF-A0A7T3X2Q9-F1
#
_cell.length_a   1.000
_cell.length_b   1.000
_cell.length_c   1.000
_cell.angle_alpha   90.00
_cell.angle_beta   90.00
_cell.angle_gamma   90.00
#
_symmetry.space_group_name_H-M   'P 1'
#
loop_
_entity.id
_entity.type
_entity.pdbx_description
1 polymer ?
#
loop_
_entity_poly.entity_id
_entity_poly.type
_entity_poly.pdbx_seq_one_letter_code
_entity_poly.pdbx_strand_id
1 'polypeptide(L)'
;MPKGQVEVRHVVGEQVCFSGRVVILPADFDIQFVPLNAQQGSIILTGVQQAKVERYQNNSNETVKSDLLLNSIEVQCDTNLSNNGNVDLRVHWTDGCYLKLLLPLPVAGGRFVNATGDVYFQGLASVNAMHGVVADQSAIDSNGNAFINLVLRSSSPLSTKHQMLYVDVPLVGGSVSSHKQLSLYERMGLLRSILASSCSIDDYIQVEMYSDNHGRDPSTIKIQRYDGCFINKNDHLQIDLEGAITFPLARRNEVIVKAVSLKNISNVPISLSQDVLGYNLDSLHDSDAPWLVFGILDDAIRIQPILLGSSIQYEEASPLLNALCSMGTKEYHRVIHGVLSSIESNPFHADFYELAQLMKAYKANHDLPLLLIGLFRELRNYPVVLVQLLIAASFASDFESVYTYQDELPFSWGWIPEPVWCTAFDQAMDALAKKMGNPMLAQQVMLPFLNQLIKTSMIDRRLAVVVRSLVRKVPASLVPSHDIPVVDDDLFRMAQQELVRYPDNFGRIGTFPKHVWLKVIPSSMHAALNRYWLENRYHKRFENCLTLC
;
A
#
# COMPACT_ATOMS: atom_id res chain seq x y z
N MET A 1 -27.94 -17.89 -29.04
CA MET A 1 -27.47 -17.91 -27.64
C MET A 1 -28.24 -16.85 -26.87
N PRO A 2 -28.54 -17.06 -25.57
CA PRO A 2 -29.09 -15.99 -24.74
C PRO A 2 -28.13 -14.81 -24.72
N LYS A 3 -28.65 -13.57 -24.79
CA LYS A 3 -27.88 -12.32 -24.72
C LYS A 3 -28.29 -11.55 -23.47
N GLY A 4 -27.42 -10.68 -22.97
CA GLY A 4 -27.67 -9.89 -21.77
C GLY A 4 -27.35 -10.68 -20.49
N GLN A 5 -27.92 -10.23 -19.37
CA GLN A 5 -27.65 -10.81 -18.06
C GLN A 5 -28.31 -12.18 -17.91
N VAL A 6 -27.48 -13.21 -17.71
CA VAL A 6 -27.93 -14.57 -17.39
C VAL A 6 -27.37 -15.01 -16.05
N GLU A 7 -28.14 -15.82 -15.33
CA GLU A 7 -27.67 -16.47 -14.11
C GLU A 7 -27.11 -17.85 -14.49
N VAL A 8 -25.83 -18.06 -14.22
CA VAL A 8 -25.16 -19.35 -14.39
C VAL A 8 -25.13 -20.03 -13.05
N ARG A 9 -25.72 -21.23 -12.98
CA ARG A 9 -25.71 -22.07 -11.79
C ARG A 9 -24.92 -23.34 -12.09
N HIS A 10 -23.91 -23.62 -11.28
CA HIS A 10 -23.24 -24.92 -11.26
C HIS A 10 -23.93 -25.79 -10.21
N VAL A 11 -24.54 -26.88 -10.67
CA VAL A 11 -25.29 -27.81 -9.83
C VAL A 11 -24.58 -29.16 -9.82
N VAL A 12 -24.31 -29.70 -8.63
CA VAL A 12 -23.78 -31.04 -8.44
C VAL A 12 -24.81 -31.85 -7.66
N GLY A 13 -25.42 -32.85 -8.30
CA GLY A 13 -26.60 -33.53 -7.76
C GLY A 13 -27.83 -32.62 -7.73
N GLU A 14 -28.41 -32.41 -6.55
CA GLU A 14 -29.52 -31.46 -6.32
C GLU A 14 -29.08 -30.14 -5.65
N GLN A 15 -27.79 -29.95 -5.39
CA GLN A 15 -27.27 -28.75 -4.74
C GLN A 15 -26.62 -27.78 -5.74
N VAL A 16 -27.00 -26.51 -5.63
CA VAL A 16 -26.34 -25.40 -6.33
C VAL A 16 -25.04 -25.07 -5.59
N CYS A 17 -23.90 -25.45 -6.15
CA CYS A 17 -22.58 -25.19 -5.57
C CYS A 17 -22.07 -23.77 -5.89
N PHE A 18 -22.50 -23.20 -7.01
CA PHE A 18 -22.12 -21.86 -7.43
C PHE A 18 -23.28 -21.22 -8.20
N SER A 19 -23.59 -19.96 -7.91
CA SER A 19 -24.45 -19.12 -8.74
C SER A 19 -23.74 -17.80 -9.00
N GLY A 20 -23.68 -17.40 -10.27
CA GLY A 20 -23.10 -16.14 -10.70
C GLY A 20 -23.95 -15.50 -11.80
N ARG A 21 -23.93 -14.17 -11.87
CA ARG A 21 -24.52 -13.44 -13.00
C ARG A 21 -23.42 -13.14 -14.00
N VAL A 22 -23.62 -13.50 -15.26
CA VAL A 22 -22.72 -13.15 -16.36
C VAL A 22 -23.51 -12.42 -17.43
N VAL A 23 -22.83 -11.60 -18.21
CA VAL A 23 -23.42 -10.93 -19.37
C VAL A 23 -22.93 -11.66 -20.62
N ILE A 24 -23.85 -12.14 -21.45
CA ILE A 24 -23.52 -12.74 -22.76
C ILE A 24 -23.75 -11.69 -23.84
N LEU A 25 -22.70 -11.40 -24.62
CA LEU A 25 -22.72 -10.40 -25.69
C LEU A 25 -22.42 -11.06 -27.04
N PRO A 26 -22.86 -10.46 -28.16
CA PRO A 26 -22.39 -10.84 -29.50
C PRO A 26 -20.86 -10.81 -29.59
N ALA A 27 -20.27 -11.71 -30.38
CA ALA A 27 -18.81 -11.82 -30.50
C ALA A 27 -18.15 -10.57 -31.11
N ASP A 28 -18.91 -9.80 -31.88
CA ASP A 28 -18.54 -8.54 -32.52
C ASP A 28 -19.01 -7.31 -31.71
N PHE A 29 -19.53 -7.49 -30.50
CA PHE A 29 -19.94 -6.38 -29.64
C PHE A 29 -18.70 -5.64 -29.12
N ASP A 30 -18.61 -4.35 -29.41
CA ASP A 30 -17.57 -3.47 -28.92
C ASP A 30 -18.12 -2.09 -28.56
N ILE A 31 -17.41 -1.39 -27.68
CA ILE A 31 -17.73 -0.05 -27.21
C ILE A 31 -16.53 0.85 -27.44
N GLN A 32 -16.69 1.85 -28.30
CA GLN A 32 -15.65 2.83 -28.60
C GLN A 32 -16.07 4.22 -28.11
N PHE A 33 -15.16 4.91 -27.42
CA PHE A 33 -15.33 6.29 -26.99
C PHE A 33 -14.60 7.22 -27.96
N VAL A 34 -15.30 8.16 -28.58
CA VAL A 34 -14.76 9.13 -29.54
C VAL A 34 -14.90 10.54 -28.97
N PRO A 35 -13.93 11.01 -28.18
CA PRO A 35 -13.98 12.35 -27.62
C PRO A 35 -13.72 13.41 -28.69
N LEU A 36 -14.52 14.49 -28.68
CA LEU A 36 -14.34 15.66 -29.55
C LEU A 36 -13.61 16.78 -28.82
N ASN A 37 -13.96 17.02 -27.55
CA ASN A 37 -13.35 18.00 -26.66
C ASN A 37 -13.71 17.67 -25.20
N ALA A 38 -13.40 18.57 -24.26
CA ALA A 38 -13.67 18.36 -22.82
C ALA A 38 -15.17 18.37 -22.43
N GLN A 39 -16.08 18.67 -23.35
CA GLN A 39 -17.53 18.79 -23.14
C GLN A 39 -18.35 17.88 -24.07
N GLN A 40 -17.78 17.46 -25.19
CA GLN A 40 -18.47 16.74 -26.25
C GLN A 40 -17.71 15.50 -26.71
N GLY A 41 -18.47 14.50 -27.14
CA GLY A 41 -17.96 13.32 -27.83
C GLY A 41 -19.06 12.32 -28.10
N SER A 42 -18.68 11.14 -28.59
CA SER A 42 -19.62 10.09 -28.97
C SER A 42 -19.23 8.73 -28.40
N ILE A 43 -20.22 7.92 -28.04
CA ILE A 43 -20.05 6.49 -27.77
C ILE A 43 -20.53 5.74 -29.01
N ILE A 44 -19.69 4.89 -29.58
CA ILE A 44 -20.05 4.02 -30.71
C ILE A 44 -20.19 2.61 -30.17
N LEU A 45 -21.39 2.04 -30.31
CA LEU A 45 -21.69 0.65 -30.00
C LEU A 45 -21.72 -0.14 -31.31
N THR A 46 -20.91 -1.19 -31.43
CA THR A 46 -20.93 -2.12 -32.58
C THR A 46 -21.44 -3.49 -32.14
N GLY A 47 -21.76 -4.38 -33.10
CA GLY A 47 -22.33 -5.70 -32.79
C GLY A 47 -23.74 -5.65 -32.18
N VAL A 48 -24.41 -4.50 -32.20
CA VAL A 48 -25.77 -4.26 -31.70
C VAL A 48 -26.85 -4.47 -32.77
N GLN A 49 -26.60 -5.43 -33.65
CA GLN A 49 -27.44 -5.75 -34.81
C GLN A 49 -28.87 -6.07 -34.36
N GLN A 50 -29.87 -5.40 -34.95
CA GLN A 50 -31.29 -5.51 -34.57
C GLN A 50 -31.58 -5.18 -33.10
N ALA A 51 -30.75 -4.33 -32.48
CA ALA A 51 -31.02 -3.79 -31.16
C ALA A 51 -31.48 -2.34 -31.23
N LYS A 52 -32.37 -1.95 -30.32
CA LYS A 52 -32.73 -0.58 -30.02
C LYS A 52 -31.92 -0.14 -28.81
N VAL A 53 -31.20 0.96 -28.92
CA VAL A 53 -30.49 1.57 -27.78
C VAL A 53 -31.31 2.76 -27.30
N GLU A 54 -31.71 2.72 -26.03
CA GLU A 54 -32.49 3.75 -25.37
C GLU A 54 -31.72 4.30 -24.18
N ARG A 55 -32.06 5.51 -23.73
CA ARG A 55 -31.52 6.07 -22.49
C ARG A 55 -32.34 5.58 -21.32
N TYR A 56 -31.69 5.36 -20.18
CA TYR A 56 -32.42 5.00 -18.97
C TYR A 56 -33.12 6.19 -18.32
N GLN A 57 -32.57 7.41 -18.43
CA GLN A 57 -33.14 8.64 -17.89
C GLN A 57 -33.45 9.64 -19.02
N ASN A 58 -34.63 10.26 -18.98
CA ASN A 58 -35.12 11.16 -20.04
C ASN A 58 -34.59 12.62 -19.96
N ASN A 59 -33.76 12.96 -18.96
CA ASN A 59 -33.41 14.36 -18.64
C ASN A 59 -31.98 14.79 -19.04
N SER A 60 -31.35 14.09 -19.98
CA SER A 60 -29.95 14.31 -20.34
C SER A 60 -29.82 14.75 -21.82
N ASN A 61 -28.90 15.69 -22.08
CA ASN A 61 -28.76 16.45 -23.35
C ASN A 61 -28.12 15.64 -24.50
N GLU A 62 -27.95 14.33 -24.37
CA GLU A 62 -27.33 13.51 -25.43
C GLU A 62 -28.27 13.40 -26.65
N THR A 63 -27.78 12.95 -27.80
CA THR A 63 -28.57 12.58 -29.00
C THR A 63 -28.16 11.18 -29.46
N VAL A 64 -29.13 10.27 -29.70
CA VAL A 64 -28.84 8.91 -30.16
C VAL A 64 -29.10 8.85 -31.66
N LYS A 65 -28.10 8.44 -32.44
CA LYS A 65 -28.17 8.26 -33.89
C LYS A 65 -27.80 6.82 -34.22
N SER A 66 -28.62 6.15 -35.03
CA SER A 66 -28.36 4.79 -35.49
C SER A 66 -27.89 4.82 -36.95
N ASP A 67 -26.76 4.19 -37.25
CA ASP A 67 -26.33 3.94 -38.62
C ASP A 67 -26.58 2.47 -38.99
N LEU A 68 -27.57 2.27 -39.87
CA LEU A 68 -27.98 0.94 -40.33
C LEU A 68 -26.96 0.29 -41.28
N LEU A 69 -26.07 1.07 -41.92
CA LEU A 69 -25.09 0.55 -42.89
C LEU A 69 -23.83 0.01 -42.22
N LEU A 70 -23.41 0.61 -41.09
CA LEU A 70 -22.21 0.23 -40.34
C LEU A 70 -22.50 -0.74 -39.19
N ASN A 71 -23.76 -1.13 -38.99
CA ASN A 71 -24.19 -1.93 -37.85
C ASN A 71 -23.70 -1.35 -36.50
N SER A 72 -23.77 -0.02 -36.40
CA SER A 72 -23.30 0.72 -35.25
C SER A 72 -24.33 1.74 -34.80
N ILE A 73 -24.35 2.01 -33.50
CA ILE A 73 -25.18 3.05 -32.91
C ILE A 73 -24.26 4.06 -32.27
N GLU A 74 -24.36 5.32 -32.70
CA GLU A 74 -23.63 6.45 -32.16
C GLU A 74 -24.50 7.20 -31.16
N VAL A 75 -24.02 7.32 -29.93
CA VAL A 75 -24.62 8.15 -28.88
C VAL A 75 -23.77 9.39 -28.73
N GLN A 76 -24.22 10.50 -29.30
CA GLN A 76 -23.55 11.79 -29.19
C GLN A 76 -23.88 12.44 -27.86
N CYS A 77 -22.86 12.77 -27.09
CA CYS A 77 -22.99 13.37 -25.78
C CYS A 77 -22.53 14.83 -25.87
N ASP A 78 -23.42 15.75 -25.49
CA ASP A 78 -23.11 17.19 -25.39
C ASP A 78 -23.42 17.66 -23.97
N THR A 79 -22.37 17.93 -23.21
CA THR A 79 -22.49 18.32 -21.81
C THR A 79 -22.19 19.82 -21.66
N ASN A 80 -23.26 20.61 -21.50
CA ASN A 80 -23.16 22.05 -21.22
C ASN A 80 -22.56 22.37 -19.83
N LEU A 81 -22.33 21.34 -19.01
CA LEU A 81 -21.76 21.43 -17.66
C LEU A 81 -20.62 20.42 -17.55
N SER A 82 -19.53 20.83 -16.93
CA SER A 82 -18.38 20.01 -16.53
C SER A 82 -18.75 18.99 -15.44
N ASN A 83 -19.75 18.15 -15.70
CA ASN A 83 -20.32 17.28 -14.68
C ASN A 83 -19.89 15.83 -14.86
N ASN A 84 -19.42 15.31 -13.73
CA ASN A 84 -19.13 13.96 -13.29
C ASN A 84 -20.18 12.88 -13.65
N GLY A 85 -20.60 12.78 -14.91
CA GLY A 85 -21.69 11.91 -15.35
C GLY A 85 -21.23 10.61 -15.99
N ASN A 86 -22.04 9.57 -15.78
CA ASN A 86 -22.09 8.38 -16.63
C ASN A 86 -23.29 8.50 -17.58
N VAL A 87 -23.18 7.92 -18.77
CA VAL A 87 -24.25 7.70 -19.72
C VAL A 87 -24.89 6.34 -19.41
N ASP A 88 -26.14 6.38 -18.94
CA ASP A 88 -26.93 5.17 -18.69
C ASP A 88 -27.72 4.78 -19.94
N LEU A 89 -27.26 3.71 -20.59
CA LEU A 89 -27.83 3.18 -21.82
C LEU A 89 -28.50 1.83 -21.55
N ARG A 90 -29.58 1.57 -22.30
CA ARG A 90 -30.23 0.29 -22.35
C ARG A 90 -30.28 -0.22 -23.78
N VAL A 91 -29.65 -1.36 -24.00
CA VAL A 91 -29.68 -2.07 -25.29
C VAL A 91 -30.79 -3.10 -25.24
N HIS A 92 -31.72 -3.06 -26.19
CA HIS A 92 -32.88 -3.94 -26.31
C HIS A 92 -32.84 -4.69 -27.64
N TRP A 93 -32.68 -6.01 -27.62
CA TRP A 93 -32.73 -6.82 -28.84
C TRP A 93 -34.17 -7.24 -29.15
N THR A 94 -34.44 -7.53 -30.42
CA THR A 94 -35.74 -8.03 -30.93
C THR A 94 -36.17 -9.34 -30.29
N ASP A 95 -35.24 -10.12 -29.73
CA ASP A 95 -35.49 -11.36 -28.99
C ASP A 95 -35.95 -11.13 -27.53
N GLY A 96 -36.15 -9.87 -27.11
CA GLY A 96 -36.61 -9.48 -25.78
C GLY A 96 -35.49 -9.40 -24.74
N CYS A 97 -34.25 -9.77 -25.10
CA CYS A 97 -33.10 -9.59 -24.22
C CYS A 97 -32.77 -8.10 -24.06
N TYR A 98 -32.26 -7.73 -22.90
CA TYR A 98 -31.76 -6.37 -22.67
C TYR A 98 -30.47 -6.36 -21.86
N LEU A 99 -29.73 -5.26 -22.03
CA LEU A 99 -28.50 -4.96 -21.32
C LEU A 99 -28.58 -3.53 -20.79
N LYS A 100 -28.27 -3.35 -19.51
CA LYS A 100 -28.02 -2.01 -18.94
C LYS A 100 -26.52 -1.75 -18.97
N LEU A 101 -26.13 -0.61 -19.52
CA LEU A 101 -24.76 -0.15 -19.63
C LEU A 101 -24.64 1.18 -18.89
N LEU A 102 -23.80 1.22 -17.87
CA LEU A 102 -23.37 2.45 -17.24
C LEU A 102 -21.99 2.78 -17.80
N LEU A 103 -21.94 3.65 -18.80
CA LEU A 103 -20.71 4.00 -19.50
C LEU A 103 -20.25 5.39 -19.08
N PRO A 104 -18.96 5.65 -19.02
CA PRO A 104 -18.49 6.97 -18.62
C PRO A 104 -18.61 7.94 -19.82
N LEU A 105 -18.77 9.25 -19.58
CA LEU A 105 -18.93 10.24 -20.67
C LEU A 105 -17.75 10.20 -21.65
N PRO A 106 -17.98 10.26 -22.98
CA PRO A 106 -16.94 10.20 -24.00
C PRO A 106 -16.24 11.56 -24.21
N VAL A 107 -15.82 12.25 -23.16
CA VAL A 107 -15.17 13.57 -23.25
C VAL A 107 -13.66 13.46 -23.12
N ALA A 108 -12.91 14.39 -23.71
CA ALA A 108 -11.46 14.43 -23.59
C ALA A 108 -11.04 14.88 -22.18
N GLY A 109 -10.03 14.21 -21.62
CA GLY A 109 -9.48 14.51 -20.30
C GLY A 109 -9.33 13.27 -19.42
N GLY A 110 -8.66 13.46 -18.29
CA GLY A 110 -8.52 12.49 -17.22
C GLY A 110 -9.65 12.61 -16.19
N ARG A 111 -9.98 11.51 -15.54
CA ARG A 111 -10.90 11.44 -14.39
C ARG A 111 -10.62 10.21 -13.55
N PHE A 112 -11.11 10.23 -12.32
CA PHE A 112 -11.09 9.07 -11.42
C PHE A 112 -12.51 8.61 -11.16
N VAL A 113 -12.77 7.32 -11.32
CA VAL A 113 -14.08 6.72 -11.08
C VAL A 113 -13.97 5.81 -9.86
N ASN A 114 -14.85 5.95 -8.87
CA ASN A 114 -14.86 5.08 -7.70
C ASN A 114 -15.67 3.79 -7.94
N ALA A 115 -15.75 2.93 -6.92
CA ALA A 115 -16.46 1.65 -7.00
C ALA A 115 -17.98 1.79 -7.26
N THR A 116 -18.59 2.91 -6.88
CA THR A 116 -20.02 3.19 -7.11
C THR A 116 -20.29 3.78 -8.49
N GLY A 117 -19.22 4.09 -9.26
CA GLY A 117 -19.30 4.73 -10.56
C GLY A 117 -19.32 6.26 -10.50
N ASP A 118 -19.17 6.86 -9.31
CA ASP A 118 -19.09 8.31 -9.16
C ASP A 118 -17.75 8.82 -9.72
N VAL A 119 -17.81 9.94 -10.43
CA VAL A 119 -16.66 10.54 -11.11
C VAL A 119 -16.08 11.67 -10.28
N TYR A 120 -14.75 11.73 -10.22
CA TYR A 120 -13.97 12.72 -9.48
C TYR A 120 -12.83 13.24 -10.34
N PHE A 121 -12.63 14.56 -10.35
CA PHE A 121 -11.44 15.19 -10.90
C PHE A 121 -10.41 15.53 -9.83
N GLN A 122 -10.88 15.67 -8.58
CA GLN A 122 -10.06 15.89 -7.41
C GLN A 122 -10.63 15.15 -6.20
N GLY A 123 -9.76 14.80 -5.26
CA GLY A 123 -10.18 14.21 -4.00
C GLY A 123 -9.09 13.44 -3.29
N LEU A 124 -9.50 12.70 -2.27
CA LEU A 124 -8.66 11.93 -1.37
C LEU A 124 -9.15 10.49 -1.34
N ALA A 125 -8.23 9.55 -1.54
CA ALA A 125 -8.50 8.12 -1.53
C ALA A 125 -7.60 7.42 -0.50
N SER A 126 -8.13 6.44 0.21
CA SER A 126 -7.31 5.54 1.02
C SER A 126 -6.71 4.45 0.15
N VAL A 127 -5.41 4.19 0.31
CA VAL A 127 -4.68 3.07 -0.32
C VAL A 127 -5.31 1.72 0.00
N ASN A 128 -5.98 1.60 1.14
CA ASN A 128 -6.66 0.37 1.58
C ASN A 128 -8.10 0.26 1.07
N ALA A 129 -8.65 1.32 0.45
CA ALA A 129 -9.99 1.37 -0.11
C ALA A 129 -9.98 1.64 -1.63
N MET A 130 -8.87 1.29 -2.31
CA MET A 130 -8.72 1.50 -3.76
C MET A 130 -9.52 0.53 -4.63
N HIS A 131 -10.21 -0.45 -4.04
CA HIS A 131 -11.07 -1.38 -4.76
C HIS A 131 -12.09 -0.60 -5.60
N GLY A 132 -12.09 -0.84 -6.91
CA GLY A 132 -13.00 -0.17 -7.84
C GLY A 132 -12.63 1.29 -8.17
N VAL A 133 -11.49 1.82 -7.70
CA VAL A 133 -10.99 3.12 -8.14
C VAL A 133 -10.21 2.98 -9.44
N VAL A 134 -10.69 3.62 -10.49
CA VAL A 134 -10.13 3.57 -11.84
C VAL A 134 -9.64 4.95 -12.26
N ALA A 135 -8.40 5.04 -12.70
CA ALA A 135 -7.90 6.18 -13.46
C ALA A 135 -8.34 5.99 -14.92
N ASP A 136 -9.15 6.91 -15.43
CA ASP A 136 -9.71 6.89 -16.78
C ASP A 136 -9.26 8.13 -17.53
N GLN A 137 -8.64 7.95 -18.69
CA GLN A 137 -8.23 9.04 -19.57
C GLN A 137 -8.73 8.79 -20.99
N SER A 138 -9.36 9.81 -21.56
CA SER A 138 -9.79 9.80 -22.96
C SER A 138 -9.12 10.95 -23.73
N ALA A 139 -8.56 10.65 -24.89
CA ALA A 139 -7.83 11.59 -25.73
C ALA A 139 -8.49 11.71 -27.11
N ILE A 140 -8.42 12.91 -27.70
CA ILE A 140 -8.99 13.22 -29.03
C ILE A 140 -8.28 12.40 -30.13
N ASP A 141 -7.03 12.00 -29.90
CA ASP A 141 -6.24 11.16 -30.78
C ASP A 141 -6.02 9.74 -30.22
N SER A 142 -6.07 8.74 -31.09
CA SER A 142 -5.89 7.33 -30.71
C SER A 142 -4.43 6.89 -30.55
N ASN A 143 -3.46 7.76 -30.91
CA ASN A 143 -2.06 7.37 -31.12
C ASN A 143 -1.09 7.79 -30.01
N GLY A 144 -1.54 8.42 -28.93
CA GLY A 144 -0.68 8.88 -27.82
C GLY A 144 -0.65 7.87 -26.66
N ASN A 145 0.51 7.67 -26.02
CA ASN A 145 0.53 6.95 -24.74
C ASN A 145 0.00 7.84 -23.62
N ALA A 146 -0.64 7.19 -22.64
CA ALA A 146 -1.19 7.84 -21.46
C ALA A 146 -0.54 7.19 -20.23
N PHE A 147 -0.21 8.01 -19.25
CA PHE A 147 0.45 7.60 -18.02
C PHE A 147 -0.20 8.27 -16.81
N ILE A 148 -0.19 7.57 -15.68
CA ILE A 148 -0.31 8.21 -14.38
C ILE A 148 1.09 8.48 -13.84
N ASN A 149 1.30 9.68 -13.35
CA ASN A 149 2.47 10.09 -12.61
C ASN A 149 2.14 10.03 -11.12
N LEU A 150 2.86 9.18 -10.39
CA LEU A 150 2.72 9.00 -8.94
C LEU A 150 3.82 9.79 -8.24
N VAL A 151 3.49 10.84 -7.50
CA VAL A 151 4.47 11.70 -6.80
C VAL A 151 4.26 11.64 -5.30
N LEU A 152 5.26 11.20 -4.54
CA LEU A 152 5.21 11.29 -3.09
C LEU A 152 5.37 12.76 -2.63
N ARG A 153 4.30 13.31 -2.05
CA ARG A 153 4.29 14.62 -1.40
C ARG A 153 4.45 14.40 0.11
N SER A 154 5.60 14.79 0.63
CA SER A 154 5.93 14.66 2.04
C SER A 154 6.15 16.02 2.67
N SER A 155 5.75 16.14 3.93
CA SER A 155 6.01 17.30 4.79
C SER A 155 7.51 17.47 5.14
N SER A 156 8.33 16.46 4.87
CA SER A 156 9.79 16.56 4.99
C SER A 156 10.31 17.71 4.09
N PRO A 157 11.15 18.63 4.62
CA PRO A 157 11.71 19.77 3.87
C PRO A 157 12.42 19.39 2.56
N LEU A 158 12.81 18.12 2.46
CA LEU A 158 13.48 17.48 1.36
C LEU A 158 12.53 17.19 0.17
N SER A 159 11.28 16.79 0.43
CA SER A 159 10.24 16.57 -0.59
C SER A 159 9.80 17.86 -1.28
N THR A 160 9.65 18.94 -0.50
CA THR A 160 9.27 20.27 -1.00
C THR A 160 10.29 20.88 -1.96
N LYS A 161 11.57 20.47 -1.92
CA LYS A 161 12.63 21.02 -2.78
C LYS A 161 13.01 20.16 -3.98
N HIS A 162 12.74 18.84 -3.96
CA HIS A 162 13.33 17.92 -4.94
C HIS A 162 12.36 16.89 -5.55
N GLN A 163 11.06 16.87 -5.20
CA GLN A 163 10.04 15.96 -5.79
C GLN A 163 10.55 14.49 -5.90
N MET A 164 11.05 13.92 -4.79
CA MET A 164 12.07 12.85 -4.85
C MET A 164 11.60 11.43 -5.11
N LEU A 165 10.30 11.16 -5.29
CA LEU A 165 9.85 9.85 -5.74
C LEU A 165 8.70 10.02 -6.72
N TYR A 166 9.02 9.76 -8.00
CA TYR A 166 8.08 9.78 -9.10
C TYR A 166 8.11 8.44 -9.83
N VAL A 167 6.94 7.94 -10.20
CA VAL A 167 6.80 6.72 -11.00
C VAL A 167 5.74 6.98 -12.07
N ASP A 168 6.09 6.70 -13.32
CA ASP A 168 5.14 6.72 -14.43
C ASP A 168 4.60 5.30 -14.65
N VAL A 169 3.28 5.17 -14.62
CA VAL A 169 2.60 3.90 -14.89
C VAL A 169 1.70 4.08 -16.11
N PRO A 170 1.88 3.29 -17.18
CA PRO A 170 1.06 3.42 -18.38
C PRO A 170 -0.39 3.03 -18.10
N LEU A 171 -1.33 3.81 -18.64
CA LEU A 171 -2.72 3.40 -18.74
C LEU A 171 -2.87 2.40 -19.89
N VAL A 172 -3.74 1.42 -19.69
CA VAL A 172 -3.95 0.33 -20.64
C VAL A 172 -5.23 0.60 -21.43
N GLY A 173 -5.17 0.38 -22.73
CA GLY A 173 -6.31 0.45 -23.64
C GLY A 173 -6.16 -0.56 -24.78
N GLY A 174 -7.19 -0.69 -25.61
CA GLY A 174 -7.07 -1.39 -26.88
C GLY A 174 -6.04 -0.71 -27.79
N SER A 175 -5.47 -1.46 -28.74
CA SER A 175 -4.39 -0.96 -29.62
C SER A 175 -4.75 0.28 -30.45
N VAL A 176 -6.03 0.63 -30.56
CA VAL A 176 -6.56 1.78 -31.31
C VAL A 176 -7.55 2.60 -30.47
N SER A 177 -7.58 2.41 -29.14
CA SER A 177 -8.54 3.13 -28.30
C SER A 177 -8.00 4.50 -27.86
N SER A 178 -8.77 5.54 -28.19
CA SER A 178 -8.73 6.89 -27.60
C SER A 178 -8.98 6.88 -26.09
N HIS A 179 -9.53 5.78 -25.57
CA HIS A 179 -9.84 5.58 -24.16
C HIS A 179 -8.84 4.63 -23.52
N LYS A 180 -8.27 5.03 -22.38
CA LYS A 180 -7.25 4.27 -21.64
C LYS A 180 -7.58 4.31 -20.16
N GLN A 181 -7.42 3.18 -19.50
CA GLN A 181 -7.78 3.01 -18.10
C GLN A 181 -6.69 2.27 -17.33
N LEU A 182 -6.66 2.52 -16.02
CA LEU A 182 -5.86 1.75 -15.08
C LEU A 182 -6.63 1.61 -13.78
N SER A 183 -6.91 0.37 -13.39
CA SER A 183 -7.38 0.09 -12.03
C SER A 183 -6.24 0.37 -11.06
N LEU A 184 -6.43 1.36 -10.17
CA LEU A 184 -5.41 1.71 -9.19
C LEU A 184 -5.23 0.61 -8.14
N TYR A 185 -6.24 -0.25 -7.95
CA TYR A 185 -6.15 -1.45 -7.13
C TYR A 185 -5.06 -2.42 -7.64
N GLU A 186 -4.88 -2.55 -8.97
CA GLU A 186 -3.81 -3.38 -9.55
C GLU A 186 -2.39 -2.86 -9.29
N ARG A 187 -2.28 -1.63 -8.74
CA ARG A 187 -1.03 -1.01 -8.32
C ARG A 187 -1.00 -0.74 -6.82
N MET A 188 -1.86 -1.40 -6.05
CA MET A 188 -1.93 -1.21 -4.59
C MET A 188 -0.58 -1.53 -3.90
N GLY A 189 0.14 -2.56 -4.36
CA GLY A 189 1.50 -2.88 -3.87
C GLY A 189 2.46 -1.69 -4.03
N LEU A 190 2.51 -1.11 -5.24
CA LEU A 190 3.30 0.09 -5.54
C LEU A 190 2.95 1.25 -4.64
N LEU A 191 1.64 1.56 -4.55
CA LEU A 191 1.15 2.68 -3.76
C LEU A 191 1.49 2.50 -2.27
N ARG A 192 1.34 1.28 -1.73
CA ARG A 192 1.73 0.96 -0.35
C ARG A 192 3.23 1.13 -0.15
N SER A 193 4.06 0.64 -1.06
CA SER A 193 5.51 0.79 -0.97
C SER A 193 5.97 2.25 -1.04
N ILE A 194 5.39 3.05 -1.92
CA ILE A 194 5.69 4.49 -2.01
C ILE A 194 5.31 5.19 -0.69
N LEU A 195 4.13 4.88 -0.14
CA LEU A 195 3.73 5.41 1.16
C LEU A 195 4.65 4.92 2.27
N ALA A 196 5.03 3.64 2.32
CA ALA A 196 5.94 3.08 3.33
C ALA A 196 7.32 3.78 3.36
N SER A 197 7.78 4.33 2.23
CA SER A 197 8.99 5.17 2.17
C SER A 197 8.83 6.54 2.84
N SER A 198 7.60 7.00 3.08
CA SER A 198 7.33 8.25 3.76
C SER A 198 7.45 8.11 5.29
N CYS A 199 7.92 9.18 5.91
CA CYS A 199 8.13 9.23 7.36
C CYS A 199 6.92 9.81 8.10
N SER A 200 6.04 10.60 7.46
CA SER A 200 4.84 11.11 8.11
C SER A 200 3.60 10.32 7.70
N ILE A 201 2.68 10.18 8.64
CA ILE A 201 1.37 9.60 8.39
C ILE A 201 0.50 10.49 7.48
N ASP A 202 0.74 11.81 7.51
CA ASP A 202 -0.01 12.81 6.73
C ASP A 202 0.49 12.96 5.28
N ASP A 203 1.65 12.34 4.97
CA ASP A 203 2.19 12.35 3.62
C ASP A 203 1.28 11.55 2.68
N TYR A 204 1.25 11.96 1.41
CA TYR A 204 0.35 11.40 0.42
C TYR A 204 1.03 11.23 -0.93
N ILE A 205 0.49 10.33 -1.74
CA ILE A 205 0.86 10.22 -3.15
C ILE A 205 -0.09 11.11 -3.93
N GLN A 206 0.45 12.10 -4.63
CA GLN A 206 -0.30 12.83 -5.64
C GLN A 206 -0.29 12.01 -6.92
N VAL A 207 -1.48 11.70 -7.44
CA VAL A 207 -1.65 11.06 -8.73
C VAL A 207 -2.02 12.14 -9.74
N GLU A 208 -1.22 12.30 -10.78
CA GLU A 208 -1.46 13.21 -11.90
C GLU A 208 -1.57 12.38 -13.19
N MET A 209 -2.44 12.75 -14.13
CA MET A 209 -2.46 12.09 -15.44
C MET A 209 -1.67 12.90 -16.47
N TYR A 210 -1.03 12.22 -17.40
CA TYR A 210 -0.26 12.82 -18.46
C TYR A 210 -0.39 12.01 -19.75
N SER A 211 -0.44 12.69 -20.89
CA SER A 211 -0.35 12.05 -22.21
C SER A 211 0.73 12.70 -23.06
N ASP A 212 1.37 11.92 -23.93
CA ASP A 212 2.47 12.40 -24.77
C ASP A 212 2.07 13.58 -25.67
N ASN A 213 0.82 13.59 -26.14
CA ASN A 213 0.34 14.56 -27.13
C ASN A 213 -0.40 15.76 -26.52
N HIS A 214 -1.02 15.61 -25.34
CA HIS A 214 -1.81 16.67 -24.70
C HIS A 214 -1.18 17.19 -23.40
N GLY A 215 -0.07 16.63 -22.96
CA GLY A 215 0.60 17.04 -21.73
C GLY A 215 -0.12 16.59 -20.46
N ARG A 216 0.04 17.36 -19.38
CA ARG A 216 -0.54 17.04 -18.06
C ARG A 216 -2.02 17.39 -18.03
N ASP A 217 -2.81 16.48 -17.49
CA ASP A 217 -4.21 16.70 -17.17
C ASP A 217 -4.35 17.41 -15.81
N PRO A 218 -5.34 18.32 -15.65
CA PRO A 218 -5.57 19.00 -14.37
C PRO A 218 -6.13 18.07 -13.27
N SER A 219 -6.64 16.89 -13.62
CA SER A 219 -7.25 15.97 -12.67
C SER A 219 -6.19 15.31 -11.80
N THR A 220 -6.42 15.36 -10.49
CA THR A 220 -5.47 14.84 -9.52
C THR A 220 -6.16 14.35 -8.25
N ILE A 221 -5.79 13.16 -7.78
CA ILE A 221 -6.22 12.66 -6.46
C ILE A 221 -5.02 12.53 -5.54
N LYS A 222 -5.28 12.64 -4.23
CA LYS A 222 -4.33 12.33 -3.17
C LYS A 222 -4.63 10.92 -2.67
N ILE A 223 -3.64 10.04 -2.69
CA ILE A 223 -3.73 8.72 -2.08
C ILE A 223 -3.01 8.77 -0.73
N GLN A 224 -3.76 8.53 0.34
CA GLN A 224 -3.29 8.47 1.71
C GLN A 224 -3.51 7.08 2.29
N ARG A 225 -3.09 6.86 3.54
CA ARG A 225 -3.32 5.57 4.23
C ARG A 225 -4.77 5.39 4.68
N TYR A 226 -5.44 6.48 5.02
CA TYR A 226 -6.78 6.52 5.61
C TYR A 226 -7.67 7.47 4.82
N ASP A 227 -8.97 7.32 4.98
CA ASP A 227 -9.96 8.15 4.29
C ASP A 227 -10.23 9.47 5.02
N GLY A 228 -9.92 9.54 6.31
CA GLY A 228 -10.19 10.70 7.14
C GLY A 228 -9.30 10.76 8.37
N CYS A 229 -9.43 11.83 9.13
CA CYS A 229 -8.65 12.08 10.34
C CYS A 229 -9.55 12.56 11.50
N PHE A 230 -8.99 12.58 12.70
CA PHE A 230 -9.65 13.15 13.86
C PHE A 230 -9.29 14.63 14.04
N ILE A 231 -10.29 15.44 14.38
CA ILE A 231 -10.13 16.82 14.81
C ILE A 231 -10.56 16.91 16.28
N ASN A 232 -9.65 17.33 17.16
CA ASN A 232 -9.97 17.57 18.56
C ASN A 232 -10.66 18.93 18.73
N LYS A 233 -11.87 18.93 19.32
CA LYS A 233 -12.61 20.14 19.70
C LYS A 233 -13.26 19.92 21.07
N ASN A 234 -12.92 20.74 22.05
CA ASN A 234 -13.57 20.76 23.38
C ASN A 234 -13.66 19.36 24.03
N ASP A 235 -12.53 18.66 24.15
CA ASP A 235 -12.43 17.32 24.73
C ASP A 235 -13.23 16.23 24.00
N HIS A 236 -13.67 16.52 22.77
CA HIS A 236 -14.31 15.57 21.87
C HIS A 236 -13.49 15.39 20.60
N LEU A 237 -13.54 14.19 20.03
CA LEU A 237 -13.01 13.92 18.69
C LEU A 237 -14.13 13.99 17.67
N GLN A 238 -13.92 14.79 16.63
CA GLN A 238 -14.75 14.79 15.43
C GLN A 238 -14.01 14.08 14.30
N ILE A 239 -14.74 13.33 13.47
CA ILE A 239 -14.17 12.72 12.27
C ILE A 239 -14.28 13.72 11.11
N ASP A 240 -13.17 14.03 10.47
CA ASP A 240 -13.11 14.76 9.21
C ASP A 240 -12.91 13.81 8.03
N LEU A 241 -13.74 13.98 7.00
CA LEU A 241 -13.79 13.18 5.78
C LEU A 241 -13.81 14.08 4.53
N GLU A 242 -13.37 15.34 4.67
CA GLU A 242 -13.38 16.30 3.57
C GLU A 242 -12.62 15.77 2.35
N GLY A 243 -13.32 15.73 1.20
CA GLY A 243 -12.75 15.27 -0.07
C GLY A 243 -12.56 13.76 -0.22
N ALA A 244 -12.97 12.94 0.75
CA ALA A 244 -12.84 11.48 0.67
C ALA A 244 -13.73 10.88 -0.43
N ILE A 245 -13.12 10.25 -1.45
CA ILE A 245 -13.82 9.65 -2.60
C ILE A 245 -14.09 8.15 -2.42
N THR A 246 -13.34 7.51 -1.51
CA THR A 246 -13.43 6.08 -1.20
C THR A 246 -14.25 5.78 0.07
N PHE A 247 -14.68 6.83 0.79
CA PHE A 247 -15.46 6.68 2.01
C PHE A 247 -16.97 6.77 1.74
N PRO A 248 -17.78 5.81 2.20
CA PRO A 248 -19.23 5.87 2.06
C PRO A 248 -19.84 6.89 3.04
N LEU A 249 -19.98 8.16 2.64
CA LEU A 249 -20.43 9.27 3.50
C LEU A 249 -21.77 9.00 4.23
N ALA A 250 -22.69 8.26 3.59
CA ALA A 250 -23.96 7.86 4.20
C ALA A 250 -23.79 7.00 5.47
N ARG A 251 -22.66 6.32 5.62
CA ARG A 251 -22.32 5.41 6.72
C ARG A 251 -21.38 6.06 7.75
N ARG A 252 -21.19 7.38 7.70
CA ARG A 252 -20.29 8.10 8.65
C ARG A 252 -20.63 7.82 10.12
N ASN A 253 -21.91 7.71 10.45
CA ASN A 253 -22.36 7.48 11.83
C ASN A 253 -22.23 6.00 12.27
N GLU A 254 -21.83 5.11 11.37
CA GLU A 254 -21.53 3.70 11.69
C GLU A 254 -20.09 3.49 12.12
N VAL A 255 -19.24 4.53 12.06
CA VAL A 255 -17.84 4.43 12.48
C VAL A 255 -17.75 4.19 13.98
N ILE A 256 -17.09 3.10 14.36
CA ILE A 256 -16.81 2.76 15.75
C ILE A 256 -15.42 3.28 16.10
N VAL A 257 -15.34 4.18 17.08
CA VAL A 257 -14.06 4.70 17.56
C VAL A 257 -13.63 3.91 18.79
N LYS A 258 -12.42 3.35 18.74
CA LYS A 258 -11.82 2.58 19.82
C LYS A 258 -10.55 3.24 20.32
N ALA A 259 -10.25 3.03 21.60
CA ALA A 259 -9.05 3.50 22.27
C ALA A 259 -8.37 2.34 22.99
N VAL A 260 -7.05 2.24 22.85
CA VAL A 260 -6.23 1.25 23.58
C VAL A 260 -5.07 1.97 24.27
N SER A 261 -4.82 1.61 25.52
CA SER A 261 -3.68 2.13 26.28
C SER A 261 -2.40 1.47 25.80
N LEU A 262 -1.37 2.25 25.47
CA LEU A 262 -0.06 1.69 25.12
C LEU A 262 0.68 1.10 26.33
N LYS A 263 0.29 1.49 27.56
CA LYS A 263 0.79 0.90 28.81
C LYS A 263 0.34 -0.55 28.96
N ASN A 264 -0.88 -0.85 28.51
CA ASN A 264 -1.47 -2.18 28.55
C ASN A 264 -2.10 -2.55 27.20
N ILE A 265 -1.29 -2.56 26.14
CA ILE A 265 -1.76 -2.75 24.76
C ILE A 265 -2.49 -4.08 24.54
N SER A 266 -2.23 -5.08 25.37
CA SER A 266 -2.89 -6.39 25.33
C SER A 266 -4.32 -6.37 25.88
N ASN A 267 -4.76 -5.27 26.51
CA ASN A 267 -6.13 -5.14 27.00
C ASN A 267 -7.11 -4.93 25.84
N VAL A 268 -8.37 -5.29 26.09
CA VAL A 268 -9.46 -5.07 25.15
C VAL A 268 -9.61 -3.55 24.89
N PRO A 269 -9.63 -3.10 23.63
CA PRO A 269 -9.85 -1.70 23.32
C PRO A 269 -11.22 -1.22 23.82
N ILE A 270 -11.23 -0.02 24.41
CA ILE A 270 -12.43 0.65 24.91
C ILE A 270 -13.13 1.32 23.73
N SER A 271 -14.44 1.17 23.60
CA SER A 271 -15.22 1.89 22.58
C SER A 271 -15.66 3.23 23.14
N LEU A 272 -15.37 4.32 22.42
CA LEU A 272 -15.76 5.66 22.82
C LEU A 272 -17.23 5.92 22.45
N SER A 273 -17.98 6.51 23.38
CA SER A 273 -19.36 6.92 23.12
C SER A 273 -19.39 8.19 22.26
N GLN A 274 -20.33 8.23 21.32
CA GLN A 274 -20.57 9.40 20.48
C GLN A 274 -21.79 10.18 20.96
N ASP A 275 -21.66 11.49 21.06
CA ASP A 275 -22.75 12.44 21.33
C ASP A 275 -22.88 13.48 20.21
N VAL A 276 -23.61 14.57 20.47
CA VAL A 276 -23.85 15.65 19.50
C VAL A 276 -22.57 16.43 19.16
N LEU A 277 -21.60 16.47 20.07
CA LEU A 277 -20.33 17.20 19.91
C LEU A 277 -19.25 16.33 19.25
N GLY A 278 -19.29 15.01 19.44
CA GLY A 278 -18.37 14.07 18.82
C GLY A 278 -18.18 12.81 19.67
N TYR A 279 -17.03 12.16 19.54
CA TYR A 279 -16.65 11.05 20.42
C TYR A 279 -16.04 11.60 21.71
N ASN A 280 -16.65 11.24 22.83
CA ASN A 280 -16.27 11.70 24.17
C ASN A 280 -15.01 10.96 24.67
N LEU A 281 -14.11 11.70 25.33
CA LEU A 281 -12.82 11.22 25.85
C LEU A 281 -12.78 10.96 27.37
N ASP A 282 -13.87 11.19 28.11
CA ASP A 282 -13.97 11.09 29.58
C ASP A 282 -13.62 9.70 30.13
N SER A 283 -13.83 8.65 29.32
CA SER A 283 -13.47 7.27 29.67
C SER A 283 -11.97 7.00 29.62
N LEU A 284 -11.16 7.94 29.13
CA LEU A 284 -9.71 7.81 28.99
C LEU A 284 -9.02 8.50 30.17
N HIS A 285 -8.56 7.71 31.13
CA HIS A 285 -7.86 8.23 32.30
C HIS A 285 -6.37 8.50 31.99
N ASP A 286 -5.84 9.61 32.51
CA ASP A 286 -4.42 9.98 32.37
C ASP A 286 -3.47 8.93 32.96
N SER A 287 -3.91 8.18 33.98
CA SER A 287 -3.12 7.10 34.61
C SER A 287 -2.78 5.92 33.68
N ASP A 288 -3.54 5.80 32.60
CA ASP A 288 -3.42 4.75 31.59
C ASP A 288 -2.90 5.29 30.25
N ALA A 289 -2.56 6.57 30.17
CA ALA A 289 -1.94 7.16 28.99
C ALA A 289 -0.52 6.59 28.74
N PRO A 290 -0.03 6.63 27.49
CA PRO A 290 -0.66 7.22 26.30
C PRO A 290 -1.72 6.31 25.67
N TRP A 291 -2.76 6.93 25.13
CA TRP A 291 -3.88 6.26 24.47
C TRP A 291 -3.74 6.36 22.95
N LEU A 292 -3.90 5.24 22.26
CA LEU A 292 -4.03 5.19 20.82
C LEU A 292 -5.51 5.09 20.45
N VAL A 293 -6.02 6.08 19.73
CA VAL A 293 -7.42 6.17 19.32
C VAL A 293 -7.54 6.00 17.80
N PHE A 294 -8.46 5.17 17.34
CA PHE A 294 -8.63 4.83 15.92
C PHE A 294 -10.09 4.58 15.56
N GLY A 295 -10.48 4.88 14.31
CA GLY A 295 -11.85 4.73 13.81
C GLY A 295 -11.99 3.59 12.81
N ILE A 296 -12.96 2.71 13.05
CA ILE A 296 -13.17 1.46 12.32
C ILE A 296 -14.52 1.50 11.59
N LEU A 297 -14.54 1.00 10.36
CA LEU A 297 -15.75 0.66 9.61
C LEU A 297 -15.49 -0.65 8.86
N ASP A 298 -16.41 -1.61 8.97
CA ASP A 298 -16.30 -2.96 8.37
C ASP A 298 -14.98 -3.68 8.75
N ASP A 299 -14.62 -3.64 10.04
CA ASP A 299 -13.39 -4.22 10.61
C ASP A 299 -12.07 -3.66 10.04
N ALA A 300 -12.13 -2.60 9.23
CA ALA A 300 -10.95 -1.90 8.72
C ALA A 300 -10.79 -0.52 9.39
N ILE A 301 -9.56 -0.15 9.69
CA ILE A 301 -9.24 1.19 10.17
C ILE A 301 -9.36 2.17 9.00
N ARG A 302 -10.41 3.00 9.02
CA ARG A 302 -10.70 3.99 7.97
C ARG A 302 -10.31 5.40 8.37
N ILE A 303 -10.25 5.69 9.67
CA ILE A 303 -9.88 7.00 10.22
C ILE A 303 -8.48 6.91 10.80
N GLN A 304 -7.63 7.84 10.41
CA GLN A 304 -6.24 7.96 10.83
C GLN A 304 -6.11 7.90 12.36
N PRO A 305 -5.38 6.93 12.91
CA PRO A 305 -5.19 6.84 14.35
C PRO A 305 -4.39 8.01 14.91
N ILE A 306 -4.70 8.40 16.15
CA ILE A 306 -4.03 9.48 16.87
C ILE A 306 -3.56 9.00 18.24
N LEU A 307 -2.51 9.63 18.77
CA LEU A 307 -2.01 9.42 20.12
C LEU A 307 -2.44 10.57 21.03
N LEU A 308 -2.98 10.22 22.20
CA LEU A 308 -3.39 11.16 23.25
C LEU A 308 -2.58 10.89 24.53
N GLY A 309 -2.26 11.94 25.28
CA GLY A 309 -1.57 11.84 26.58
C GLY A 309 -0.07 11.50 26.51
N SER A 310 0.61 11.74 25.38
CA SER A 310 2.03 11.41 25.15
C SER A 310 3.05 12.37 25.83
N SER A 311 2.68 12.98 26.94
CA SER A 311 3.52 13.91 27.71
C SER A 311 3.62 13.58 29.21
N ILE A 312 3.01 12.46 29.63
CA ILE A 312 2.96 12.04 31.03
C ILE A 312 4.21 11.19 31.35
N GLN A 313 4.98 11.55 32.37
CA GLN A 313 6.15 10.77 32.82
C GLN A 313 5.79 9.88 34.00
N TYR A 314 6.32 8.66 34.01
CA TYR A 314 6.11 7.68 35.08
C TYR A 314 7.45 7.31 35.73
N GLU A 315 7.55 7.42 37.06
CA GLU A 315 8.81 7.18 37.79
C GLU A 315 9.25 5.69 37.82
N GLU A 316 8.31 4.74 37.75
CA GLU A 316 8.59 3.29 37.82
C GLU A 316 8.35 2.53 36.50
N ALA A 317 8.28 3.24 35.37
CA ALA A 317 8.02 2.62 34.07
C ALA A 317 9.27 1.99 33.44
N SER A 318 9.06 0.97 32.59
CA SER A 318 10.12 0.40 31.76
C SER A 318 10.73 1.47 30.84
N PRO A 319 12.00 1.31 30.41
CA PRO A 319 12.62 2.23 29.45
C PRO A 319 11.82 2.38 28.15
N LEU A 320 11.22 1.27 27.67
CA LEU A 320 10.39 1.26 26.47
C LEU A 320 9.09 2.06 26.68
N LEU A 321 8.40 1.85 27.80
CA LEU A 321 7.18 2.60 28.12
C LEU A 321 7.48 4.09 28.29
N ASN A 322 8.60 4.46 28.92
CA ASN A 322 9.04 5.85 29.03
C ASN A 322 9.33 6.47 27.65
N ALA A 323 9.85 5.69 26.70
CA ALA A 323 10.01 6.16 25.33
C ALA A 323 8.65 6.42 24.66
N LEU A 324 7.67 5.52 24.82
CA LEU A 324 6.32 5.71 24.29
C LEU A 324 5.62 6.94 24.91
N CYS A 325 5.78 7.14 26.22
CA CYS A 325 5.21 8.25 26.95
C CYS A 325 5.86 9.61 26.63
N SER A 326 7.06 9.61 26.03
CA SER A 326 7.76 10.83 25.60
C SER A 326 7.57 11.13 24.11
N MET A 327 6.74 10.35 23.38
CA MET A 327 6.48 10.57 21.95
C MET A 327 5.98 11.99 21.67
N GLY A 328 6.65 12.67 20.73
CA GLY A 328 6.36 14.07 20.38
C GLY A 328 7.09 15.11 21.25
N THR A 329 7.84 14.69 22.26
CA THR A 329 8.73 15.58 23.03
C THR A 329 10.14 15.63 22.42
N LYS A 330 10.93 16.64 22.80
CA LYS A 330 12.35 16.75 22.38
C LYS A 330 13.24 15.62 22.91
N GLU A 331 12.84 14.98 24.00
CA GLU A 331 13.61 13.91 24.65
C GLU A 331 13.40 12.54 24.00
N TYR A 332 12.33 12.39 23.21
CA TYR A 332 11.92 11.13 22.60
C TYR A 332 13.07 10.38 21.91
N HIS A 333 13.77 11.05 21.00
CA HIS A 333 14.86 10.47 20.22
C HIS A 333 16.03 9.99 21.10
N ARG A 334 16.32 10.69 22.21
CA ARG A 334 17.38 10.29 23.13
C ARG A 334 16.99 9.03 23.91
N VAL A 335 15.77 8.97 24.41
CA VAL A 335 15.28 7.83 25.20
C VAL A 335 15.18 6.58 24.31
N ILE A 336 14.58 6.70 23.13
CA ILE A 336 14.40 5.56 22.21
C ILE A 336 15.73 5.02 21.69
N HIS A 337 16.69 5.90 21.37
CA HIS A 337 18.04 5.47 20.99
C HIS A 337 18.71 4.69 22.12
N GLY A 338 18.54 5.12 23.38
CA GLY A 338 19.07 4.40 24.54
C GLY A 338 18.54 2.97 24.65
N VAL A 339 17.23 2.79 24.45
CA VAL A 339 16.58 1.46 24.47
C VAL A 339 17.08 0.59 23.32
N LEU A 340 17.02 1.10 22.08
CA LEU A 340 17.38 0.33 20.89
C LEU A 340 18.88 -0.04 20.85
N SER A 341 19.78 0.84 21.28
CA SER A 341 21.20 0.51 21.43
C SER A 341 21.47 -0.56 22.50
N SER A 342 20.69 -0.56 23.59
CA SER A 342 20.81 -1.57 24.64
C SER A 342 20.40 -2.95 24.11
N ILE A 343 19.30 -3.00 23.36
CA ILE A 343 18.82 -4.22 22.67
C ILE A 343 19.85 -4.71 21.64
N GLU A 344 20.40 -3.82 20.82
CA GLU A 344 21.38 -4.18 19.78
C GLU A 344 22.60 -4.91 20.35
N SER A 345 23.02 -4.53 21.56
CA SER A 345 24.15 -5.16 22.26
C SER A 345 23.82 -6.49 22.94
N ASN A 346 22.54 -6.79 23.16
CA ASN A 346 22.09 -7.99 23.87
C ASN A 346 20.70 -8.47 23.36
N PRO A 347 20.63 -9.52 22.51
CA PRO A 347 19.38 -10.02 21.94
C PRO A 347 18.41 -10.66 22.97
N PHE A 348 18.83 -10.86 24.22
CA PHE A 348 17.97 -11.35 25.31
C PHE A 348 17.74 -10.28 26.39
N HIS A 349 17.92 -9.00 26.07
CA HIS A 349 17.56 -7.91 26.97
C HIS A 349 16.05 -7.94 27.28
N ALA A 350 15.66 -7.54 28.50
CA ALA A 350 14.24 -7.53 28.89
C ALA A 350 13.39 -6.64 27.97
N ASP A 351 13.91 -5.46 27.62
CA ASP A 351 13.28 -4.51 26.69
C ASP A 351 13.04 -5.10 25.29
N PHE A 352 13.84 -6.08 24.85
CA PHE A 352 13.62 -6.75 23.57
C PHE A 352 12.37 -7.64 23.61
N TYR A 353 12.16 -8.36 24.71
CA TYR A 353 10.93 -9.13 24.91
C TYR A 353 9.71 -8.20 24.99
N GLU A 354 9.83 -7.09 25.71
CA GLU A 354 8.77 -6.08 25.80
C GLU A 354 8.43 -5.48 24.43
N LEU A 355 9.45 -5.16 23.62
CA LEU A 355 9.28 -4.70 22.24
C LEU A 355 8.52 -5.72 21.38
N ALA A 356 8.91 -7.00 21.44
CA ALA A 356 8.26 -8.06 20.68
C ALA A 356 6.79 -8.25 21.10
N GLN A 357 6.50 -8.23 22.41
CA GLN A 357 5.13 -8.32 22.92
C GLN A 357 4.29 -7.10 22.52
N LEU A 358 4.87 -5.90 22.60
CA LEU A 358 4.23 -4.66 22.16
C LEU A 358 3.84 -4.77 20.68
N MET A 359 4.75 -5.15 19.80
CA MET A 359 4.47 -5.32 18.36
C MET A 359 3.36 -6.34 18.10
N LYS A 360 3.40 -7.49 18.79
CA LYS A 360 2.39 -8.54 18.65
C LYS A 360 1.02 -8.07 19.09
N ALA A 361 0.92 -7.45 20.28
CA ALA A 361 -0.32 -6.93 20.80
C ALA A 361 -0.86 -5.77 19.95
N TYR A 362 0.03 -4.95 19.41
CA TYR A 362 -0.32 -3.87 18.49
C TYR A 362 -0.97 -4.42 17.21
N LYS A 363 -0.37 -5.45 16.60
CA LYS A 363 -0.93 -6.12 15.42
C LYS A 363 -2.22 -6.90 15.71
N ALA A 364 -2.36 -7.50 16.89
CA ALA A 364 -3.58 -8.21 17.28
C ALA A 364 -4.80 -7.28 17.41
N ASN A 365 -4.59 -5.99 17.65
CA ASN A 365 -5.66 -5.00 17.77
C ASN A 365 -6.01 -4.41 16.39
N HIS A 366 -6.80 -5.12 15.58
CA HIS A 366 -7.27 -4.61 14.25
C HIS A 366 -6.15 -4.27 13.26
N ASP A 367 -5.03 -4.99 13.32
CA ASP A 367 -3.88 -4.79 12.43
C ASP A 367 -3.38 -3.34 12.42
N LEU A 368 -3.23 -2.74 13.61
CA LEU A 368 -2.79 -1.36 13.73
C LEU A 368 -1.47 -1.10 12.97
N PRO A 369 -1.35 0.01 12.23
CA PRO A 369 -0.15 0.28 11.44
C PRO A 369 1.07 0.66 12.27
N LEU A 370 2.20 0.01 12.01
CA LEU A 370 3.42 0.19 12.80
C LEU A 370 3.98 1.62 12.71
N LEU A 371 3.77 2.32 11.60
CA LEU A 371 4.27 3.69 11.39
C LEU A 371 3.75 4.73 12.41
N LEU A 372 2.65 4.43 13.09
CA LEU A 372 2.02 5.32 14.09
C LEU A 372 2.88 5.53 15.32
N ILE A 373 3.63 4.51 15.74
CA ILE A 373 4.52 4.62 16.88
C ILE A 373 5.89 5.00 16.35
N GLY A 374 6.41 6.15 16.82
CA GLY A 374 7.74 6.62 16.46
C GLY A 374 8.82 5.53 16.67
N LEU A 375 8.62 4.64 17.64
CA LEU A 375 9.55 3.56 18.00
C LEU A 375 9.82 2.66 16.80
N PHE A 376 8.76 2.25 16.10
CA PHE A 376 8.90 1.34 14.97
C PHE A 376 9.51 2.02 13.75
N ARG A 377 9.32 3.34 13.62
CA ARG A 377 10.04 4.14 12.62
C ARG A 377 11.54 4.18 12.89
N GLU A 378 11.95 4.28 14.16
CA GLU A 378 13.36 4.29 14.56
C GLU A 378 14.05 2.94 14.35
N LEU A 379 13.33 1.80 14.39
CA LEU A 379 13.91 0.47 14.16
C LEU A 379 14.68 0.35 12.84
N ARG A 380 14.33 1.12 11.82
CA ARG A 380 15.05 1.16 10.53
C ARG A 380 16.54 1.53 10.70
N ASN A 381 16.85 2.32 11.73
CA ASN A 381 18.20 2.78 12.03
C ASN A 381 19.01 1.72 12.80
N TYR A 382 18.36 0.64 13.25
CA TYR A 382 18.94 -0.46 14.04
C TYR A 382 18.72 -1.81 13.33
N PRO A 383 19.37 -2.04 12.17
CA PRO A 383 19.10 -3.21 11.35
C PRO A 383 19.51 -4.53 12.02
N VAL A 384 20.45 -4.51 12.98
CA VAL A 384 20.77 -5.67 13.82
C VAL A 384 19.55 -6.05 14.67
N VAL A 385 18.90 -5.07 15.31
CA VAL A 385 17.70 -5.28 16.14
C VAL A 385 16.54 -5.83 15.31
N LEU A 386 16.37 -5.35 14.07
CA LEU A 386 15.38 -5.90 13.13
C LEU A 386 15.62 -7.39 12.85
N VAL A 387 16.88 -7.78 12.55
CA VAL A 387 17.19 -9.20 12.31
C VAL A 387 17.00 -10.03 13.59
N GLN A 388 17.37 -9.50 14.76
CA GLN A 388 17.12 -10.15 16.05
C GLN A 388 15.62 -10.37 16.29
N LEU A 389 14.76 -9.38 15.99
CA LEU A 389 13.29 -9.51 16.05
C LEU A 389 12.80 -10.66 15.17
N LEU A 390 13.31 -10.78 13.94
CA LEU A 390 12.93 -11.86 13.02
C LEU A 390 13.39 -13.25 13.52
N ILE A 391 14.60 -13.34 14.08
CA ILE A 391 15.11 -14.56 14.72
C ILE A 391 14.17 -14.96 15.88
N ALA A 392 13.86 -14.03 16.78
CA ALA A 392 13.00 -14.30 17.92
C ALA A 392 11.57 -14.71 17.50
N ALA A 393 11.02 -14.06 16.47
CA ALA A 393 9.73 -14.39 15.90
C ALA A 393 9.68 -15.83 15.38
N SER A 394 10.79 -16.36 14.87
CA SER A 394 10.89 -17.77 14.43
C SER A 394 10.64 -18.75 15.57
N PHE A 395 11.09 -18.42 16.78
CA PHE A 395 10.88 -19.25 17.96
C PHE A 395 9.43 -19.18 18.47
N ALA A 396 8.74 -18.08 18.20
CA ALA A 396 7.34 -17.87 18.57
C ALA A 396 6.35 -18.32 17.48
N SER A 397 6.83 -18.87 16.35
CA SER A 397 6.03 -19.15 15.15
C SER A 397 5.36 -17.92 14.50
N ASP A 398 5.94 -16.73 14.72
CA ASP A 398 5.45 -15.44 14.22
C ASP A 398 6.33 -14.87 13.07
N PHE A 399 7.22 -15.67 12.48
CA PHE A 399 8.18 -15.24 11.45
C PHE A 399 7.53 -14.52 10.27
N GLU A 400 6.50 -15.12 9.65
CA GLU A 400 5.82 -14.54 8.49
C GLU A 400 5.20 -13.18 8.83
N SER A 401 4.57 -13.08 10.01
CA SER A 401 3.97 -11.84 10.50
C SER A 401 5.00 -10.73 10.70
N VAL A 402 6.20 -11.04 11.19
CA VAL A 402 7.29 -10.06 11.33
C VAL A 402 7.95 -9.76 9.98
N TYR A 403 7.99 -10.75 9.08
CA TYR A 403 8.56 -10.58 7.76
C TYR A 403 7.78 -9.56 6.91
N THR A 404 6.45 -9.48 7.07
CA THR A 404 5.62 -8.47 6.37
C THR A 404 5.82 -7.03 6.87
N TYR A 405 6.55 -6.80 7.97
CA TYR A 405 6.79 -5.44 8.48
C TYR A 405 7.52 -4.53 7.47
N GLN A 406 8.25 -5.10 6.51
CA GLN A 406 8.85 -4.35 5.40
C GLN A 406 7.82 -3.66 4.48
N ASP A 407 6.54 -4.03 4.56
CA ASP A 407 5.47 -3.44 3.76
C ASP A 407 4.85 -2.20 4.41
N GLU A 408 5.08 -2.00 5.71
CA GLU A 408 4.63 -0.83 6.45
C GLU A 408 5.77 0.10 6.84
N LEU A 409 6.94 -0.45 7.17
CA LEU A 409 8.09 0.31 7.63
C LEU A 409 9.06 0.60 6.48
N PRO A 410 9.84 1.70 6.55
CA PRO A 410 10.76 2.13 5.49
C PRO A 410 12.06 1.29 5.44
N PHE A 411 11.96 -0.04 5.35
CA PHE A 411 13.10 -0.94 5.16
C PHE A 411 12.69 -2.19 4.35
N SER A 412 13.66 -3.03 3.96
CA SER A 412 13.36 -4.37 3.41
C SER A 412 14.41 -5.38 3.83
N TRP A 413 13.97 -6.57 4.20
CA TRP A 413 14.84 -7.65 4.68
C TRP A 413 15.93 -8.01 3.69
N GLY A 414 15.58 -8.16 2.41
CA GLY A 414 16.51 -8.49 1.33
C GLY A 414 17.58 -7.43 1.07
N TRP A 415 17.48 -6.24 1.68
CA TRP A 415 18.44 -5.15 1.51
C TRP A 415 19.29 -4.86 2.74
N ILE A 416 19.03 -5.55 3.86
CA ILE A 416 19.92 -5.50 5.02
C ILE A 416 21.24 -6.20 4.63
N PRO A 417 22.41 -5.55 4.78
CA PRO A 417 23.70 -6.10 4.39
C PRO A 417 23.98 -7.43 5.08
N GLU A 418 24.55 -8.37 4.34
CA GLU A 418 24.95 -9.68 4.85
C GLU A 418 25.79 -9.63 6.15
N PRO A 419 26.73 -8.68 6.34
CA PRO A 419 27.45 -8.56 7.61
C PRO A 419 26.53 -8.32 8.81
N VAL A 420 25.46 -7.55 8.65
CA VAL A 420 24.49 -7.25 9.72
C VAL A 420 23.72 -8.52 10.11
N TRP A 421 23.29 -9.31 9.13
CA TRP A 421 22.68 -10.61 9.38
C TRP A 421 23.60 -11.55 10.14
N CYS A 422 24.86 -11.64 9.71
CA CYS A 422 25.87 -12.44 10.37
C CYS A 422 26.10 -11.99 11.82
N THR A 423 26.21 -10.69 12.08
CA THR A 423 26.35 -10.13 13.44
C THR A 423 25.16 -10.50 14.33
N ALA A 424 23.93 -10.27 13.88
CA ALA A 424 22.74 -10.59 14.65
C ALA A 424 22.62 -12.10 14.94
N PHE A 425 22.95 -12.93 13.96
CA PHE A 425 22.94 -14.38 14.09
C PHE A 425 23.98 -14.88 15.10
N ASP A 426 25.22 -14.37 15.02
CA ASP A 426 26.30 -14.72 15.94
C ASP A 426 25.96 -14.29 17.38
N GLN A 427 25.45 -13.07 17.56
CA GLN A 427 25.00 -12.59 18.88
C GLN A 427 23.90 -13.47 19.48
N ALA A 428 22.91 -13.87 18.68
CA ALA A 428 21.83 -14.76 19.14
C ALA A 428 22.38 -16.14 19.51
N MET A 429 23.25 -16.71 18.66
CA MET A 429 23.94 -17.98 18.89
C MET A 429 24.76 -17.98 20.18
N ASP A 430 25.62 -16.98 20.37
CA ASP A 430 26.47 -16.85 21.55
C ASP A 430 25.65 -16.69 22.83
N ALA A 431 24.60 -15.89 22.78
CA ALA A 431 23.78 -15.63 23.94
C ALA A 431 22.89 -16.84 24.30
N LEU A 432 22.40 -17.62 23.31
CA LEU A 432 21.76 -18.92 23.54
C LEU A 432 22.73 -19.94 24.14
N ALA A 433 23.94 -20.03 23.58
CA ALA A 433 24.96 -20.97 24.06
C ALA A 433 25.33 -20.69 25.52
N LYS A 434 25.47 -19.41 25.88
CA LYS A 434 25.71 -18.97 27.27
C LYS A 434 24.54 -19.31 28.19
N LYS A 435 23.30 -19.07 27.76
CA LYS A 435 22.09 -19.35 28.56
C LYS A 435 21.85 -20.85 28.79
N MET A 436 22.17 -21.66 27.78
CA MET A 436 21.97 -23.12 27.80
C MET A 436 23.17 -23.90 28.36
N GLY A 437 24.34 -23.27 28.47
CA GLY A 437 25.60 -23.93 28.82
C GLY A 437 26.07 -24.95 27.77
N ASN A 438 25.47 -24.96 26.57
CA ASN A 438 25.74 -25.95 25.53
C ASN A 438 25.65 -25.31 24.11
N PRO A 439 26.79 -25.11 23.42
CA PRO A 439 26.81 -24.55 22.07
C PRO A 439 26.06 -25.39 21.02
N MET A 440 26.06 -26.73 21.12
CA MET A 440 25.30 -27.58 20.19
C MET A 440 23.80 -27.39 20.35
N LEU A 441 23.31 -27.21 21.58
CA LEU A 441 21.90 -26.97 21.83
C LEU A 441 21.45 -25.62 21.24
N ALA A 442 22.29 -24.60 21.36
CA ALA A 442 22.04 -23.29 20.72
C ALA A 442 21.93 -23.40 19.20
N GLN A 443 22.81 -24.18 18.55
CA GLN A 443 22.74 -24.43 17.10
C GLN A 443 21.42 -25.12 16.71
N GLN A 444 20.98 -26.12 17.48
CA GLN A 444 19.71 -26.80 17.23
C GLN A 444 18.51 -25.86 17.37
N VAL A 445 18.54 -24.96 18.35
CA VAL A 445 17.47 -23.97 18.58
C VAL A 445 17.41 -22.92 17.47
N MET A 446 18.52 -22.63 16.78
CA MET A 446 18.54 -21.71 15.62
C MET A 446 18.02 -22.33 14.31
N LEU A 447 17.87 -23.66 14.24
CA LEU A 447 17.44 -24.34 13.01
C LEU A 447 16.07 -23.93 12.48
N PRO A 448 15.03 -23.67 13.31
CA PRO A 448 13.75 -23.17 12.83
C PRO A 448 13.88 -21.87 12.04
N PHE A 449 14.68 -20.91 12.53
CA PHE A 449 14.95 -19.65 11.84
C PHE A 449 15.66 -19.90 10.50
N LEU A 450 16.72 -20.72 10.48
CA LEU A 450 17.43 -21.03 9.24
C LEU A 450 16.53 -21.72 8.21
N ASN A 451 15.69 -22.66 8.64
CA ASN A 451 14.72 -23.34 7.78
C ASN A 451 13.72 -22.35 7.15
N GLN A 452 13.17 -21.44 7.95
CA GLN A 452 12.26 -20.40 7.45
C GLN A 452 12.98 -19.49 6.46
N LEU A 453 14.17 -18.99 6.81
CA LEU A 453 14.95 -18.11 5.93
C LEU A 453 15.33 -18.79 4.60
N ILE A 454 15.68 -20.09 4.62
CA ILE A 454 15.92 -20.87 3.39
C ILE A 454 14.67 -20.90 2.51
N LYS A 455 13.50 -21.21 3.09
CA LYS A 455 12.23 -21.24 2.36
C LYS A 455 11.89 -19.87 1.78
N THR A 456 12.02 -18.81 2.58
CA THR A 456 11.80 -17.44 2.14
C THR A 456 12.76 -17.06 1.03
N SER A 457 14.01 -17.53 1.03
CA SER A 457 14.99 -17.24 -0.02
C SER A 457 14.66 -17.84 -1.40
N MET A 458 13.79 -18.87 -1.43
CA MET A 458 13.27 -19.42 -2.69
C MET A 458 12.27 -18.47 -3.36
N ILE A 459 11.60 -17.63 -2.55
CA ILE A 459 10.64 -16.61 -2.99
C ILE A 459 11.35 -15.27 -3.16
N ASP A 460 12.01 -14.79 -2.10
CA ASP A 460 12.86 -13.59 -2.11
C ASP A 460 14.34 -13.96 -2.28
N ARG A 461 14.76 -14.01 -3.55
CA ARG A 461 16.12 -14.40 -3.93
C ARG A 461 17.22 -13.47 -3.41
N ARG A 462 16.88 -12.25 -2.97
CA ARG A 462 17.85 -11.32 -2.37
C ARG A 462 18.47 -11.90 -1.09
N LEU A 463 17.73 -12.75 -0.38
CA LEU A 463 18.19 -13.41 0.84
C LEU A 463 19.14 -14.59 0.58
N ALA A 464 19.32 -15.04 -0.66
CA ALA A 464 20.12 -16.23 -0.95
C ALA A 464 21.58 -16.09 -0.52
N VAL A 465 22.17 -14.90 -0.66
CA VAL A 465 23.55 -14.63 -0.20
C VAL A 465 23.65 -14.75 1.33
N VAL A 466 22.69 -14.17 2.04
CA VAL A 466 22.58 -14.25 3.50
C VAL A 466 22.45 -15.70 3.95
N VAL A 467 21.53 -16.45 3.34
CA VAL A 467 21.32 -17.88 3.66
C VAL A 467 22.60 -18.68 3.51
N ARG A 468 23.35 -18.49 2.40
CA ARG A 468 24.64 -19.19 2.20
C ARG A 468 25.65 -18.87 3.29
N SER A 469 25.75 -17.60 3.72
CA SER A 469 26.65 -17.20 4.80
C SER A 469 26.25 -17.82 6.14
N LEU A 470 24.96 -17.78 6.49
CA LEU A 470 24.48 -18.31 7.77
C LEU A 470 24.56 -19.84 7.84
N VAL A 471 24.26 -20.55 6.75
CA VAL A 471 24.37 -22.02 6.69
C VAL A 471 25.80 -22.50 6.93
N ARG A 472 26.82 -21.76 6.47
CA ARG A 472 28.24 -22.10 6.71
C ARG A 472 28.65 -21.98 8.18
N LYS A 473 27.88 -21.28 9.00
CA LYS A 473 28.14 -21.10 10.45
C LYS A 473 27.61 -22.27 11.29
N VAL A 474 26.85 -23.20 10.70
CA VAL A 474 26.26 -24.35 11.39
C VAL A 474 26.83 -25.66 10.81
N PRO A 475 27.03 -26.72 11.62
CA PRO A 475 27.51 -28.00 11.12
C PRO A 475 26.67 -28.56 9.97
N ALA A 476 27.33 -29.10 8.94
CA ALA A 476 26.66 -29.65 7.75
C ALA A 476 25.60 -30.72 8.06
N SER A 477 25.77 -31.45 9.17
CA SER A 477 24.80 -32.46 9.65
C SER A 477 23.45 -31.87 10.11
N LEU A 478 23.41 -30.57 10.40
CA LEU A 478 22.21 -29.86 10.85
C LEU A 478 21.62 -29.00 9.72
N VAL A 479 22.28 -28.90 8.56
CA VAL A 479 21.80 -28.10 7.44
C VAL A 479 20.64 -28.84 6.75
N PRO A 480 19.48 -28.20 6.55
CA PRO A 480 18.37 -28.80 5.83
C PRO A 480 18.79 -29.17 4.40
N SER A 481 18.36 -30.34 3.91
CA SER A 481 18.72 -30.88 2.58
C SER A 481 18.11 -30.14 1.39
N HIS A 482 17.68 -28.89 1.56
CA HIS A 482 17.07 -28.09 0.51
C HIS A 482 18.18 -27.46 -0.33
N ASP A 483 18.07 -27.57 -1.66
CA ASP A 483 19.00 -26.90 -2.57
C ASP A 483 18.87 -25.39 -2.39
N ILE A 484 19.90 -24.77 -1.80
CA ILE A 484 19.98 -23.32 -1.67
C ILE A 484 20.08 -22.75 -3.10
N PRO A 485 19.16 -21.88 -3.53
CA PRO A 485 19.13 -21.42 -4.91
C PRO A 485 20.48 -20.81 -5.33
N VAL A 486 21.05 -21.35 -6.40
CA VAL A 486 22.22 -20.77 -7.06
C VAL A 486 21.74 -19.54 -7.83
N VAL A 487 21.86 -18.37 -7.22
CA VAL A 487 21.74 -17.08 -7.92
C VAL A 487 22.92 -16.98 -8.89
N ASP A 488 22.67 -17.30 -10.16
CA ASP A 488 23.57 -16.98 -11.28
C ASP A 488 23.31 -15.54 -11.79
N ASP A 489 24.17 -15.07 -12.71
CA ASP A 489 24.10 -13.72 -13.27
C ASP A 489 22.79 -13.44 -14.03
N ASP A 490 22.09 -14.47 -14.51
CA ASP A 490 20.84 -14.33 -15.26
C ASP A 490 19.63 -14.23 -14.31
N LEU A 491 19.61 -15.00 -13.23
CA LEU A 491 18.60 -14.93 -12.17
C LEU A 491 18.76 -13.64 -11.34
N PHE A 492 19.98 -13.14 -11.16
CA PHE A 492 20.22 -11.81 -10.60
C PHE A 492 19.78 -10.70 -11.57
N ARG A 493 20.01 -10.84 -12.88
CA ARG A 493 19.45 -9.94 -13.90
C ARG A 493 17.92 -9.99 -13.95
N MET A 494 17.29 -11.14 -13.69
CA MET A 494 15.84 -11.24 -13.53
C MET A 494 15.36 -10.50 -12.29
N ALA A 495 16.02 -10.65 -11.13
CA ALA A 495 15.69 -9.87 -9.93
C ALA A 495 15.93 -8.35 -10.13
N GLN A 496 16.94 -7.96 -10.91
CA GLN A 496 17.15 -6.58 -11.36
C GLN A 496 16.06 -6.09 -12.32
N GLN A 497 15.64 -6.93 -13.26
CA GLN A 497 14.54 -6.63 -14.18
C GLN A 497 13.20 -6.60 -13.47
N GLU A 498 12.98 -7.43 -12.45
CA GLU A 498 11.83 -7.39 -11.55
C GLU A 498 11.89 -6.16 -10.65
N LEU A 499 13.07 -5.73 -10.19
CA LEU A 499 13.25 -4.41 -9.56
C LEU A 499 12.80 -3.28 -10.49
N VAL A 500 13.20 -3.34 -11.76
CA VAL A 500 12.87 -2.36 -12.81
C VAL A 500 11.40 -2.43 -13.24
N ARG A 501 10.78 -3.62 -13.22
CA ARG A 501 9.38 -3.88 -13.64
C ARG A 501 8.37 -3.72 -12.51
N TYR A 502 8.78 -3.92 -11.26
CA TYR A 502 7.97 -3.75 -10.05
C TYR A 502 8.58 -2.62 -9.20
N PRO A 503 8.24 -1.36 -9.52
CA PRO A 503 8.77 -0.19 -8.84
C PRO A 503 8.52 -0.14 -7.31
N ASP A 504 7.67 -1.02 -6.80
CA ASP A 504 7.39 -1.33 -5.40
C ASP A 504 8.67 -1.59 -4.57
N ASN A 505 9.77 -1.98 -5.22
CA ASN A 505 11.05 -2.31 -4.57
C ASN A 505 12.08 -1.15 -4.54
N PHE A 506 11.87 -0.06 -5.29
CA PHE A 506 12.86 1.03 -5.41
C PHE A 506 12.93 1.97 -4.22
N GLY A 507 11.80 2.20 -3.53
CA GLY A 507 11.74 3.08 -2.35
C GLY A 507 12.57 2.59 -1.14
N ARG A 508 13.16 1.39 -1.23
CA ARG A 508 13.78 0.63 -0.14
C ARG A 508 15.32 0.47 -0.25
N ILE A 509 15.96 1.11 -1.25
CA ILE A 509 17.42 1.00 -1.52
C ILE A 509 18.27 1.94 -0.65
N GLY A 510 17.68 3.01 -0.11
CA GLY A 510 18.46 4.04 0.59
C GLY A 510 18.74 3.81 2.07
N THR A 511 18.37 2.66 2.63
CA THR A 511 18.63 2.31 4.05
C THR A 511 20.13 2.24 4.39
N PHE A 512 21.01 2.07 3.39
CA PHE A 512 22.46 1.95 3.59
C PHE A 512 23.26 2.90 2.68
N PRO A 513 24.38 3.50 3.16
CA PRO A 513 25.23 4.36 2.35
C PRO A 513 25.85 3.65 1.14
N LYS A 514 26.11 4.36 0.03
CA LYS A 514 26.70 3.81 -1.21
C LYS A 514 27.96 3.00 -1.00
N HIS A 515 28.81 3.44 -0.08
CA HIS A 515 30.08 2.77 0.20
C HIS A 515 29.87 1.40 0.86
N VAL A 516 28.73 1.18 1.54
CA VAL A 516 28.32 -0.13 2.04
C VAL A 516 27.89 -1.00 0.86
N TRP A 517 27.09 -0.47 -0.07
CA TRP A 517 26.69 -1.17 -1.29
C TRP A 517 27.87 -1.57 -2.20
N LEU A 518 28.83 -0.67 -2.40
CA LEU A 518 30.04 -0.93 -3.18
C LEU A 518 30.94 -2.01 -2.57
N LYS A 519 30.85 -2.25 -1.26
CA LYS A 519 31.56 -3.34 -0.57
C LYS A 519 30.84 -4.68 -0.69
N VAL A 520 29.52 -4.67 -0.82
CA VAL A 520 28.67 -5.88 -0.80
C VAL A 520 28.37 -6.40 -2.21
N ILE A 521 28.41 -5.54 -3.23
CA ILE A 521 28.15 -5.89 -4.64
C ILE A 521 29.46 -6.24 -5.35
N PRO A 522 29.49 -7.30 -6.21
CA PRO A 522 30.65 -7.66 -7.02
C PRO A 522 31.21 -6.48 -7.83
N SER A 523 32.53 -6.37 -7.90
CA SER A 523 33.24 -5.27 -8.58
C SER A 523 32.90 -5.12 -10.06
N SER A 524 32.52 -6.21 -10.73
CA SER A 524 32.02 -6.22 -12.12
C SER A 524 30.74 -5.39 -12.32
N MET A 525 29.96 -5.14 -11.26
CA MET A 525 28.69 -4.43 -11.30
C MET A 525 28.76 -3.01 -10.72
N HIS A 526 29.93 -2.57 -10.23
CA HIS A 526 30.10 -1.21 -9.71
C HIS A 526 29.75 -0.14 -10.75
N ALA A 527 30.00 -0.39 -12.05
CA ALA A 527 29.65 0.53 -13.12
C ALA A 527 28.13 0.62 -13.36
N ALA A 528 27.39 -0.49 -13.24
CA ALA A 528 25.94 -0.52 -13.36
C ALA A 528 25.28 0.11 -12.12
N LEU A 529 25.76 -0.25 -10.92
CA LEU A 529 25.37 0.39 -9.67
C LEU A 529 25.58 1.90 -9.79
N ASN A 530 26.77 2.38 -10.14
CA ASN A 530 27.04 3.80 -10.33
C ASN A 530 26.19 4.44 -11.44
N ARG A 531 25.81 3.73 -12.50
CA ARG A 531 24.97 4.27 -13.59
C ARG A 531 23.50 4.49 -13.18
N TYR A 532 23.03 3.75 -12.19
CA TYR A 532 21.65 3.82 -11.65
C TYR A 532 21.59 4.35 -10.20
N TRP A 533 22.74 4.55 -9.56
CA TRP A 533 22.86 5.19 -8.25
C TRP A 533 22.45 6.65 -8.39
N LEU A 534 21.39 7.04 -7.69
CA LEU A 534 20.72 8.33 -7.82
C LEU A 534 21.69 9.53 -7.80
N GLU A 535 22.81 9.43 -7.08
CA GLU A 535 23.86 10.45 -7.00
C GLU A 535 24.52 10.84 -8.33
N ASN A 536 24.46 9.99 -9.35
CA ASN A 536 25.12 10.21 -10.63
C ASN A 536 24.17 10.69 -11.74
N ARG A 537 22.86 10.76 -11.48
CA ARG A 537 21.85 11.28 -12.42
C ARG A 537 20.93 12.37 -11.85
N TYR A 538 20.91 12.56 -10.54
CA TYR A 538 20.15 13.61 -9.87
C TYR A 538 21.06 14.44 -8.97
N HIS A 539 20.84 15.76 -8.94
CA HIS A 539 21.64 16.65 -8.11
C HIS A 539 21.42 16.35 -6.62
N LYS A 540 22.45 15.74 -5.99
CA LYS A 540 22.69 15.48 -4.55
C LYS A 540 22.00 14.26 -3.91
N ARG A 541 22.71 13.68 -2.93
CA ARG A 541 22.52 12.34 -2.33
C ARG A 541 21.24 12.21 -1.46
N PHE A 542 20.44 11.17 -1.72
CA PHE A 542 19.41 10.63 -0.80
C PHE A 542 20.02 10.21 0.57
N GLU A 543 21.29 9.79 0.56
CA GLU A 543 22.06 9.34 1.75
C GLU A 543 22.35 10.47 2.77
N ASN A 544 22.35 11.73 2.31
CA ASN A 544 22.48 12.90 3.20
C ASN A 544 21.11 13.40 3.70
N CYS A 545 20.02 12.73 3.31
CA CYS A 545 18.64 13.12 3.58
C CYS A 545 17.97 12.24 4.65
N LEU A 546 18.57 11.10 5.00
CA LEU A 546 18.08 10.17 6.03
C LEU A 546 18.70 10.39 7.42
N THR A 547 19.82 11.12 7.51
CA THR A 547 20.57 11.39 8.75
C THR A 547 20.06 12.61 9.52
N LEU A 548 18.98 13.26 9.08
CA LEU A 548 18.47 14.52 9.64
C LEU A 548 16.95 14.53 9.87
N CYS A 549 16.31 13.36 10.03
CA CYS A 549 15.03 13.27 10.71
C CYS A 549 15.29 12.95 12.18
#